data_AF-A0A2S9GMW3-F1
#
_entry.id   AF-A0A2S9GMW3-F1
#
_cell.length_a   1.000
_cell.length_b   1.000
_cell.length_c   1.000
_cell.angle_alpha   90.00
_cell.angle_beta   90.00
_cell.angle_gamma   90.00
#
_symmetry.space_group_name_H-M   'P 1'
#
loop_
_entity.id
_entity.type
_entity.pdbx_description
1 polymer ?
#
loop_
_entity_poly.entity_id
_entity_poly.type
_entity_poly.pdbx_seq_one_letter_code
_entity_poly.pdbx_strand_id
1 'polypeptide(L)' 'EAAVLTQLAARLKPGGLLVAGFQLNTGRLTAQRYDELAAAAGLELVDRWATWDREPFNGGDYAVTVHRA' A
#
# COMPACT_ATOMS: atom_id res chain seq x y z
N GLU A 1 5.26 1.96 -10.22
CA GLU A 1 5.38 1.82 -8.75
C GLU A 1 6.29 0.70 -8.23
N ALA A 2 6.57 -0.39 -8.97
CA ALA A 2 7.40 -1.49 -8.45
C ALA A 2 8.76 -1.04 -7.87
N ALA A 3 9.53 -0.27 -8.64
CA ALA A 3 10.84 0.23 -8.21
C ALA A 3 10.75 1.13 -6.97
N VAL A 4 9.68 1.91 -6.83
CA VAL A 4 9.44 2.77 -5.66
C VAL A 4 9.24 1.90 -4.42
N LEU A 5 8.39 0.89 -4.50
CA LEU A 5 8.11 -0.02 -3.40
C LEU A 5 9.35 -0.79 -2.95
N THR A 6 10.15 -1.31 -3.89
CA THR A 6 11.44 -1.97 -3.57
C THR A 6 12.39 -1.03 -2.82
N GLN A 7 12.50 0.23 -3.25
CA GLN A 7 13.38 1.20 -2.60
C GLN A 7 12.89 1.60 -1.21
N LEU A 8 11.58 1.71 -1.01
CA LEU A 8 11.00 1.98 0.31
C LEU A 8 11.19 0.80 1.26
N ALA A 9 10.88 -0.42 0.81
CA ALA A 9 11.06 -1.64 1.60
C ALA A 9 12.51 -1.81 2.07
N ALA A 10 13.49 -1.59 1.20
CA ALA A 10 14.92 -1.68 1.53
C ALA A 10 15.41 -0.69 2.62
N ARG A 11 14.60 0.33 2.95
CA ARG A 11 14.93 1.35 3.97
C ARG A 11 14.23 1.09 5.31
N LEU A 12 13.31 0.14 5.36
CA LEU A 12 12.61 -0.22 6.59
C LEU A 12 13.48 -1.16 7.43
N LYS A 13 13.44 -0.96 8.75
CA LYS A 13 13.94 -1.97 9.68
C LYS A 13 13.02 -3.21 9.62
N PRO A 14 13.51 -4.41 9.96
CA PRO A 14 12.64 -5.58 10.09
C PRO A 14 11.43 -5.28 10.98
N GLY A 15 10.22 -5.61 10.51
CA GLY A 15 8.96 -5.32 11.19
C GLY A 15 8.49 -3.86 11.11
N GLY A 16 9.22 -2.99 10.40
CA GLY A 16 8.88 -1.58 10.18
C GLY A 16 7.64 -1.42 9.30
N LEU A 17 6.93 -0.30 9.47
CA LEU A 17 5.69 -0.03 8.75
C LEU A 17 5.88 0.97 7.61
N LEU A 18 5.22 0.70 6.49
CA LEU A 18 4.99 1.66 5.41
C LEU A 18 3.51 2.04 5.37
N VAL A 19 3.21 3.33 5.46
CA VAL A 19 1.85 3.85 5.30
C VAL A 19 1.79 4.69 4.04
N ALA A 20 0.92 4.32 3.09
CA ALA A 20 0.78 5.00 1.81
C ALA A 20 -0.69 5.35 1.55
N GLY A 21 -0.97 6.64 1.35
CA GLY A 21 -2.27 7.16 0.99
C GLY A 21 -2.25 7.75 -0.42
N PHE A 22 -3.04 7.22 -1.34
CA PHE A 22 -3.10 7.72 -2.72
C PHE A 22 -4.40 7.34 -3.43
N GLN A 23 -4.65 8.00 -4.56
CA GLN A 23 -5.81 7.75 -5.40
C GLN A 23 -5.64 6.46 -6.21
N LEU A 24 -6.58 5.53 -6.07
CA LEU A 24 -6.73 4.34 -6.89
C LEU A 24 -7.37 4.73 -8.22
N ASN A 25 -6.54 5.13 -9.18
CA ASN A 25 -7.03 5.48 -10.50
C ASN A 25 -7.36 4.22 -11.31
N THR A 26 -8.64 4.06 -11.67
CA THR A 26 -9.14 3.01 -12.57
C THR A 26 -8.29 2.97 -13.85
N GLY A 27 -7.49 1.91 -14.00
CA GLY A 27 -6.69 1.63 -15.19
C GLY A 27 -5.19 1.94 -15.09
N ARG A 28 -4.70 2.63 -14.05
CA ARG A 28 -3.25 2.82 -13.82
C ARG A 28 -2.72 1.99 -12.65
N LEU A 29 -3.27 2.21 -11.46
CA LEU A 29 -2.84 1.52 -10.25
C LEU A 29 -4.07 1.20 -9.40
N THR A 30 -4.54 -0.03 -9.53
CA THR A 30 -5.65 -0.54 -8.73
C THR A 30 -5.17 -1.00 -7.36
N ALA A 31 -6.11 -1.14 -6.42
CA ALA A 31 -5.99 -1.89 -5.16
C ALA A 31 -5.07 -3.12 -5.29
N GLN A 32 -5.60 -4.05 -6.08
CA GLN A 32 -4.99 -5.34 -6.36
C GLN A 32 -3.60 -5.22 -6.98
N ARG A 33 -3.41 -4.34 -7.97
CA ARG A 33 -2.11 -4.20 -8.63
C ARG A 33 -1.06 -3.63 -7.67
N TYR A 34 -1.47 -2.72 -6.80
CA TYR A 34 -0.59 -2.20 -5.76
C TYR A 34 -0.21 -3.30 -4.75
N ASP A 35 -1.16 -4.14 -4.33
CA ASP A 35 -0.91 -5.27 -3.42
C ASP A 35 0.08 -6.28 -4.00
N GLU A 36 -0.08 -6.63 -5.28
CA GLU A 36 0.87 -7.50 -6.00
C GLU A 36 2.29 -6.94 -6.00
N LEU A 37 2.43 -5.63 -6.26
CA LEU A 37 3.74 -4.98 -6.30
C LEU A 37 4.36 -4.84 -4.91
N ALA A 38 3.55 -4.62 -3.87
CA ALA A 38 4.00 -4.54 -2.49
C ALA A 38 4.48 -5.91 -2.01
N ALA A 39 3.69 -6.97 -2.24
CA ALA A 39 4.08 -8.33 -1.92
C ALA A 39 5.39 -8.74 -2.64
N ALA A 40 5.55 -8.39 -3.92
CA ALA A 40 6.78 -8.63 -4.66
C ALA A 40 8.00 -7.87 -4.11
N ALA A 41 7.78 -6.78 -3.38
CA ALA A 41 8.83 -6.03 -2.67
C ALA A 41 9.09 -6.53 -1.24
N GLY A 42 8.41 -7.59 -0.79
CA GLY A 42 8.52 -8.15 0.57
C GLY A 42 7.69 -7.40 1.61
N LEU A 43 6.68 -6.64 1.19
CA LEU A 43 5.78 -5.90 2.08
C LEU A 43 4.48 -6.67 2.28
N GLU A 44 4.15 -6.99 3.53
CA GLU A 44 2.91 -7.67 3.91
C GLU A 44 1.81 -6.66 4.22
N LEU A 45 0.61 -6.88 3.68
CA LEU A 45 -0.56 -6.04 3.97
C LEU A 45 -1.00 -6.23 5.43
N VAL A 46 -1.06 -5.14 6.19
CA VAL A 46 -1.55 -5.13 7.58
C VAL A 46 -2.99 -4.63 7.63
N ASP A 47 -3.28 -3.52 6.96
CA ASP A 47 -4.59 -2.86 7.03
C ASP A 47 -4.83 -1.92 5.85
N ARG A 48 -6.09 -1.61 5.58
CA ARG A 48 -6.50 -0.66 4.55
C ARG A 48 -7.74 0.14 4.95
N TRP A 49 -7.65 1.44 4.77
CA TRP A 49 -8.69 2.42 5.10
C TRP A 49 -9.07 3.26 3.88
N ALA A 50 -10.30 3.76 3.86
CA ALA A 50 -10.77 4.70 2.84
C ALA A 50 -10.18 6.10 3.01
N THR A 51 -9.77 6.46 4.22
CA THR A 51 -9.21 7.78 4.56
C THR A 51 -8.17 7.67 5.67
N TRP A 52 -7.48 8.78 5.97
CA TRP A 52 -6.55 8.87 7.09
C TRP A 52 -7.24 8.76 8.46
N ASP A 53 -8.54 9.03 8.53
CA ASP A 53 -9.37 8.89 9.73
C ASP A 53 -9.83 7.44 9.99
N ARG A 54 -9.30 6.48 9.22
CA ARG A 54 -9.58 5.04 9.35
C ARG A 54 -11.03 4.66 9.10
N GLU A 55 -11.68 5.33 8.16
CA GLU A 55 -12.96 4.85 7.65
C GLU A 55 -12.79 3.50 6.93
N PRO A 56 -13.72 2.53 7.13
CA PRO A 56 -13.62 1.21 6.51
C PRO A 56 -13.47 1.28 4.98
N PHE A 57 -12.49 0.55 4.45
CA PHE A 57 -12.32 0.46 3.00
C PHE A 57 -13.22 -0.62 2.39
N ASN A 58 -14.30 -0.19 1.72
CA ASN A 58 -15.23 -1.06 1.02
C ASN A 58 -15.09 -0.96 -0.51
N GLY A 59 -13.91 -0.57 -0.99
CA GLY A 59 -13.69 -0.11 -2.36
C GLY A 59 -13.82 1.42 -2.48
N GLY A 60 -13.28 1.96 -3.56
CA GLY A 60 -13.22 3.41 -3.81
C GLY A 60 -12.03 3.80 -4.67
N ASP A 61 -11.85 5.10 -4.84
CA ASP A 61 -10.78 5.71 -5.64
C ASP A 61 -9.67 6.31 -4.76
N TYR A 62 -9.71 6.11 -3.44
CA TYR A 62 -8.64 6.49 -2.50
C TYR A 62 -8.47 5.39 -1.47
N ALA A 63 -7.22 5.10 -1.11
CA ALA A 63 -6.92 4.19 -0.02
C ALA A 63 -5.69 4.63 0.76
N VAL A 64 -5.74 4.42 2.08
CA VAL A 64 -4.58 4.45 2.98
C VAL A 64 -4.25 3.02 3.35
N THR A 65 -3.12 2.52 2.89
CA THR A 65 -2.69 1.14 3.12
C THR A 65 -1.49 1.10 4.05
N VAL A 66 -1.54 0.20 5.03
CA VAL A 66 -0.44 -0.09 5.95
C VAL A 66 0.19 -1.42 5.57
N HIS A 67 1.50 -1.41 5.38
CA HIS A 67 2.29 -2.62 5.17
C HIS A 67 3.37 -2.79 6.25
N ARG A 68 3.85 -4.03 6.41
CA ARG A 68 4.99 -4.40 7.23
C ARG A 68 6.10 -5.00 6.37
N ALA A 69 7.34 -4.62 6.64
CA ALA A 69 8.55 -5.22 6.05
C ALA A 69 9.12 -6.38 6.88
#